data_AF-A0ABD7ZCW3-F1
#
_entry.id   AF-A0ABD7ZCW3-F1
#
_cell.length_a   1.000
_cell.length_b   1.000
_cell.length_c   1.000
_cell.angle_alpha   90.00
_cell.angle_beta   90.00
_cell.angle_gamma   90.00
#
_symmetry.space_group_name_H-M   'P 1'
#
loop_
_entity.id
_entity.type
_entity.pdbx_description
1 polymer ?
#
loop_
_entity_poly.entity_id
_entity_poly.type
_entity_poly.pdbx_seq_one_letter_code
_entity_poly.pdbx_strand_id
1 'polypeptide(L)'
;MIDAAIMILAYAHDHPQSYHVRQVPYQNVASILLDDRVIFPSQQLFFPPNRLRVIRLPEHFSFNNPELSAWLLSLLPELGEDVETPSTNQMWMTTSHLTKAKRLLIEVSFE
;
A
#
# COMPACT_ATOMS: atom_id res chain seq x y z
N MET A 1 -9.97 -4.59 -11.76
CA MET A 1 -9.93 -4.04 -10.38
C MET A 1 -8.65 -4.46 -9.65
N ILE A 2 -8.31 -5.76 -9.64
CA ILE A 2 -7.05 -6.28 -9.09
C ILE A 2 -5.82 -5.73 -9.85
N ASP A 3 -5.89 -5.67 -11.19
CA ASP A 3 -4.79 -5.12 -12.01
C ASP A 3 -4.45 -3.68 -11.67
N ALA A 4 -5.43 -2.90 -11.22
CA ALA A 4 -5.21 -1.52 -10.83
C ALA A 4 -4.53 -1.40 -9.45
N ALA A 5 -4.81 -2.32 -8.52
CA ALA A 5 -4.08 -2.37 -7.26
C ALA A 5 -2.61 -2.73 -7.50
N ILE A 6 -2.35 -3.74 -8.34
CA ILE A 6 -0.99 -4.11 -8.75
C ILE A 6 -0.29 -2.93 -9.43
N MET A 7 -0.94 -2.23 -10.37
CA MET A 7 -0.38 -1.04 -11.02
C MET A 7 -0.01 0.07 -10.02
N ILE A 8 -0.86 0.35 -9.03
CA ILE A 8 -0.58 1.38 -8.02
C ILE A 8 0.63 0.99 -7.17
N LEU A 9 0.70 -0.26 -6.73
CA LEU A 9 1.82 -0.78 -5.93
C LEU A 9 3.12 -0.83 -6.74
N ALA A 10 3.05 -1.28 -7.99
CA ALA A 10 4.19 -1.29 -8.91
C ALA A 10 4.70 0.13 -9.18
N TYR A 11 3.82 1.11 -9.40
CA TYR A 11 4.24 2.49 -9.56
C TYR A 11 5.04 2.99 -8.35
N ALA A 12 4.54 2.75 -7.13
CA ALA A 12 5.22 3.17 -5.92
C ALA A 12 6.58 2.45 -5.77
N HIS A 13 6.62 1.13 -5.97
CA HIS A 13 7.85 0.33 -5.94
C HIS A 13 8.92 0.86 -6.92
N ASP A 14 8.54 1.13 -8.16
CA ASP A 14 9.46 1.55 -9.22
C ASP A 14 9.90 3.02 -9.09
N HIS A 15 9.23 3.81 -8.24
CA HIS A 15 9.51 5.23 -8.02
C HIS A 15 9.64 5.56 -6.53
N PRO A 16 10.68 5.06 -5.83
CA PRO A 16 10.86 5.25 -4.39
C PRO A 16 10.96 6.73 -3.97
N GLN A 17 11.40 7.61 -4.86
CA GLN A 17 11.44 9.07 -4.65
C GLN A 17 10.06 9.75 -4.66
N SER A 18 9.00 9.05 -5.08
CA SER A 18 7.65 9.60 -5.26
C SER A 18 6.78 9.50 -4.01
N TYR A 19 7.14 8.65 -3.05
CA TYR A 19 6.39 8.43 -1.82
C TYR A 19 7.22 8.69 -0.57
N HIS A 20 6.52 8.87 0.55
CA HIS A 20 7.12 8.89 1.88
C HIS A 20 6.51 7.75 2.69
N VAL A 21 7.34 6.98 3.39
CA VAL A 21 6.88 5.98 4.35
C VAL A 21 6.32 6.69 5.57
N ARG A 22 5.12 6.31 5.98
CA ARG A 22 4.48 6.83 7.19
C ARG A 22 4.63 5.81 8.31
N GLN A 23 5.17 6.27 9.44
CA GLN A 23 5.15 5.48 10.66
C GLN A 23 3.72 5.45 11.22
N VAL A 24 3.18 4.25 11.39
CA VAL A 24 1.85 3.99 11.94
C VAL A 24 1.99 3.13 13.19
N PRO A 25 1.06 3.20 14.16
CA PRO A 25 1.16 2.41 15.40
C PRO A 25 0.92 0.91 15.20
N TYR A 26 0.69 0.47 13.96
CA TYR A 26 0.37 -0.91 13.61
C TYR A 26 1.61 -1.61 13.05
N GLN A 27 1.91 -2.78 13.58
CA GLN A 27 3.11 -3.56 13.25
C GLN A 27 2.98 -4.32 11.92
N ASN A 28 1.75 -4.52 11.45
CA ASN A 28 1.41 -5.29 10.25
C ASN A 28 0.86 -4.40 9.13
N VAL A 29 1.21 -3.11 9.09
CA VAL A 29 0.72 -2.18 8.07
C VAL A 29 1.87 -1.43 7.43
N ALA A 30 2.09 -1.67 6.15
CA ALA A 30 2.94 -0.82 5.31
C ALA A 30 2.14 0.41 4.89
N SER A 31 2.62 1.61 5.21
CA SER A 31 1.87 2.86 4.99
C SER A 31 2.73 3.86 4.22
N ILE A 32 2.25 4.30 3.06
CA ILE A 32 2.95 5.27 2.22
C ILE A 32 2.04 6.42 1.77
N LEU A 33 2.65 7.57 1.53
CA LEU A 33 2.01 8.78 1.03
C LEU A 33 2.69 9.25 -0.26
N LEU A 34 1.93 9.25 -1.35
CA LEU A 34 2.32 9.85 -2.63
C LEU A 34 1.84 11.30 -2.69
N ASP A 35 2.53 12.13 -3.47
CA ASP A 35 2.01 13.45 -3.87
C ASP A 35 0.77 13.28 -4.77
N ASP A 36 -0.28 14.10 -4.58
CA ASP A 36 -1.52 13.97 -5.36
C ASP A 36 -1.41 14.47 -6.81
N ARG A 37 -0.22 14.95 -7.21
CA ARG A 37 0.16 15.17 -8.61
C ARG A 37 0.46 13.88 -9.37
N VAL A 38 0.67 12.76 -8.69
CA VAL A 38 0.74 11.45 -9.34
C VAL A 38 -0.66 11.10 -9.82
N ILE A 39 -0.83 10.99 -11.14
CA ILE A 39 -2.13 10.75 -11.76
C ILE A 39 -2.28 9.29 -12.15
N PHE A 40 -3.25 8.61 -11.54
CA PHE A 40 -3.65 7.26 -11.94
C PHE A 40 -4.89 7.28 -12.85
N PRO A 41 -5.02 6.33 -13.79
CA PRO A 41 -6.27 6.10 -14.50
C PRO A 41 -7.43 5.88 -13.51
N SER A 42 -8.55 6.56 -13.72
CA SER A 42 -9.72 6.51 -12.82
C SER A 42 -9.38 6.79 -11.35
N GLN A 43 -8.48 7.74 -11.08
CA GLN A 43 -7.97 8.05 -9.73
C GLN A 43 -9.05 8.17 -8.66
N GLN A 44 -10.18 8.85 -8.92
CA GLN A 44 -11.25 9.01 -7.92
C GLN A 44 -11.92 7.69 -7.52
N LEU A 45 -11.86 6.66 -8.36
CA LEU A 45 -12.37 5.33 -8.05
C LEU A 45 -11.45 4.60 -7.05
N PHE A 46 -10.14 4.80 -7.17
CA PHE A 46 -9.12 4.14 -6.36
C PHE A 46 -8.78 4.95 -5.11
N PHE A 47 -8.63 6.25 -5.25
CA PHE A 47 -8.37 7.21 -4.17
C PHE A 47 -9.58 8.14 -4.02
N PRO A 48 -10.70 7.67 -3.46
CA PRO A 48 -11.86 8.52 -3.30
C PRO A 48 -11.54 9.68 -2.34
N PRO A 49 -12.01 10.91 -2.63
CA PRO A 49 -11.66 12.09 -1.87
C PRO A 49 -12.21 11.98 -0.43
N ASN A 50 -11.30 12.02 0.54
CA ASN A 50 -11.57 11.91 1.98
C ASN A 50 -12.46 10.72 2.36
N ARG A 51 -12.35 9.62 1.62
CA ARG A 51 -12.99 8.34 1.94
C ARG A 51 -11.97 7.22 1.82
N LEU A 52 -12.19 6.15 2.55
CA LEU A 52 -11.38 4.95 2.44
C LEU A 52 -11.96 4.02 1.37
N ARG A 53 -11.06 3.44 0.58
CA ARG A 53 -11.36 2.31 -0.28
C ARG A 53 -10.50 1.14 0.15
N VAL A 54 -11.14 0.00 0.41
CA VAL A 54 -10.47 -1.24 0.77
C VAL A 54 -10.59 -2.25 -0.37
N ILE A 55 -9.49 -2.92 -0.71
CA ILE A 55 -9.41 -3.96 -1.74
C ILE A 55 -8.66 -5.14 -1.14
N ARG A 56 -9.25 -6.35 -1.18
CA ARG A 56 -8.51 -7.58 -0.88
C ARG A 56 -7.56 -7.88 -2.03
N LEU A 57 -6.27 -8.05 -1.74
CA LEU A 57 -5.33 -8.54 -2.74
C LEU A 57 -5.58 -10.04 -2.97
N PRO A 58 -5.33 -10.54 -4.20
CA PRO A 58 -5.47 -11.98 -4.48
C PRO A 58 -4.60 -12.81 -3.53
N GLU A 59 -5.07 -13.99 -3.15
CA GLU A 59 -4.33 -14.92 -2.27
C GLU A 59 -2.97 -15.30 -2.85
N HIS A 60 -2.88 -15.42 -4.18
CA HIS A 60 -1.65 -15.70 -4.91
C HIS A 60 -0.84 -14.43 -5.27
N PHE A 61 -1.19 -13.24 -4.74
CA PHE A 61 -0.49 -11.99 -5.08
C PHE A 61 1.01 -12.12 -4.85
N SER A 62 1.41 -12.64 -3.68
CA SER A 62 2.82 -12.72 -3.29
C SER A 62 3.60 -13.74 -4.12
N PHE A 63 2.94 -14.82 -4.52
CA PHE A 63 3.52 -15.77 -5.44
C PHE A 63 3.73 -15.16 -6.83
N ASN A 64 2.76 -14.38 -7.31
CA ASN A 64 2.82 -13.74 -8.63
C ASN A 64 3.71 -12.47 -8.67
N ASN A 65 3.91 -11.81 -7.52
CA ASN A 65 4.61 -10.53 -7.42
C ASN A 65 5.60 -10.55 -6.24
N PRO A 66 6.60 -11.45 -6.24
CA PRO A 66 7.49 -11.66 -5.10
C PRO A 66 8.27 -10.40 -4.72
N GLU A 67 8.67 -9.59 -5.70
CA GLU A 67 9.38 -8.31 -5.48
C GLU A 67 8.50 -7.28 -4.77
N LEU A 68 7.24 -7.13 -5.18
CA LEU A 68 6.30 -6.21 -4.52
C LEU A 68 6.01 -6.66 -3.09
N SER A 69 5.87 -7.97 -2.85
CA SER A 69 5.66 -8.48 -1.49
C SER A 69 6.88 -8.27 -0.60
N ALA A 70 8.09 -8.54 -1.11
CA ALA A 70 9.32 -8.27 -0.37
C ALA A 70 9.48 -6.78 -0.05
N TRP A 71 9.17 -5.91 -1.02
CA TRP A 71 9.16 -4.47 -0.83
C TRP A 71 8.15 -4.04 0.24
N LEU A 72 6.90 -4.50 0.16
CA LEU A 72 5.88 -4.14 1.16
C LEU A 72 6.26 -4.60 2.57
N LEU A 73 6.87 -5.78 2.72
CA LEU A 73 7.41 -6.24 4.00
C LEU A 73 8.56 -5.36 4.50
N SER A 74 9.43 -4.88 3.61
CA SER A 74 10.52 -3.96 3.97
C SER A 74 10.05 -2.58 4.44
N LEU A 75 8.80 -2.22 4.14
CA LEU A 75 8.18 -0.97 4.59
C LEU A 75 7.54 -1.08 5.98
N LEU A 76 7.46 -2.28 6.54
CA LEU A 76 6.93 -2.47 7.89
C LEU A 76 7.87 -1.80 8.91
N PRO A 77 7.31 -1.25 10.01
CA PRO A 77 8.13 -0.76 11.10
C PRO A 77 9.02 -1.88 11.63
N GLU A 78 10.23 -1.54 12.08
CA GLU A 78 11.13 -2.51 12.71
C GLU A 78 10.41 -3.23 13.86
N LEU A 79 10.30 -4.54 13.73
CA LEU A 79 9.69 -5.39 14.73
C LEU A 79 10.76 -5.82 15.74
N GLY A 80 10.38 -5.93 17.02
CA GLY A 80 11.20 -6.61 18.01
C GLY A 80 11.36 -8.09 17.67
N GLU A 81 12.38 -8.74 18.24
CA GLU A 81 12.73 -10.16 17.97
C GLU A 81 11.57 -11.15 18.23
N ASP A 82 10.57 -10.77 19.01
CA ASP A 82 9.44 -11.61 19.45
C ASP A 82 8.16 -11.48 18.60
N VAL A 83 8.18 -10.76 17.47
CA VAL A 83 6.97 -10.55 16.65
C VAL A 83 6.89 -11.59 15.53
N GLU A 84 5.73 -12.24 15.42
CA GLU A 84 5.44 -13.15 14.30
C GLU A 84 5.56 -12.41 12.96
N THR A 85 6.24 -13.05 12.00
CA THR A 85 6.38 -12.51 10.65
C THR A 85 4.98 -12.40 10.00
N PRO A 86 4.58 -11.22 9.49
CA PRO A 86 3.26 -11.05 8.90
C PRO A 86 3.03 -12.00 7.72
N SER A 87 1.84 -12.61 7.69
CA SER A 87 1.42 -13.49 6.61
C SER A 87 1.18 -12.70 5.33
N THR A 88 1.73 -13.17 4.21
CA THR A 88 1.52 -12.57 2.89
C THR A 88 0.38 -13.23 2.10
N ASN A 89 -0.39 -14.11 2.75
CA ASN A 89 -1.49 -14.86 2.12
C ASN A 89 -2.82 -14.10 2.21
N GLN A 90 -2.95 -13.22 3.20
CA GLN A 90 -4.10 -12.35 3.37
C GLN A 90 -3.61 -10.91 3.46
N MET A 91 -3.83 -10.16 2.39
CA MET A 91 -3.42 -8.77 2.34
C MET A 91 -4.58 -7.90 1.88
N TRP A 92 -4.70 -6.73 2.52
CA TRP A 92 -5.72 -5.75 2.20
C TRP A 92 -5.07 -4.41 1.87
N MET A 93 -5.38 -3.86 0.71
CA MET A 93 -4.93 -2.55 0.31
C MET A 93 -6.01 -1.51 0.62
N THR A 94 -5.67 -0.52 1.44
CA THR A 94 -6.51 0.64 1.74
C THR A 94 -5.97 1.88 1.03
N THR A 95 -6.85 2.65 0.41
CA THR A 95 -6.49 3.83 -0.38
C THR A 95 -7.41 5.01 -0.09
N SER A 96 -6.87 6.23 -0.17
CA SER A 96 -7.65 7.48 0.01
C SER A 96 -6.96 8.68 -0.63
N HIS A 97 -7.72 9.65 -1.14
CA HIS A 97 -7.16 10.97 -1.45
C HIS A 97 -7.38 11.90 -0.26
N LEU A 98 -6.29 12.20 0.45
CA LEU A 98 -6.26 13.13 1.58
C LEU A 98 -6.20 14.56 1.04
N THR A 99 -7.34 15.13 0.65
CA THR A 99 -7.39 16.36 -0.17
C THR A 99 -6.75 17.57 0.54
N LYS A 100 -6.92 17.68 1.86
CA LYS A 100 -6.31 18.76 2.66
C LYS A 100 -4.79 18.66 2.70
N ALA A 101 -4.26 17.43 2.75
CA ALA A 101 -2.82 17.17 2.80
C ALA A 101 -2.19 17.15 1.41
N LYS A 102 -2.99 17.12 0.33
CA LYS A 102 -2.52 16.92 -1.04
C LYS A 102 -1.67 15.66 -1.20
N ARG A 103 -2.20 14.57 -0.65
CA ARG A 103 -1.54 13.25 -0.64
C ARG A 103 -2.50 12.15 -1.05
N LEU A 104 -1.99 11.14 -1.74
CA LEU A 104 -2.65 9.86 -1.92
C LEU A 104 -2.11 8.90 -0.86
N LEU A 105 -3.00 8.36 -0.04
CA LEU A 105 -2.71 7.34 0.95
C LEU A 105 -2.80 5.96 0.31
N ILE A 106 -1.76 5.15 0.51
CA ILE A 106 -1.78 3.71 0.25
C ILE A 106 -1.32 3.01 1.53
N GLU A 107 -2.14 2.08 2.01
CA GLU A 107 -1.77 1.19 3.10
C GLU A 107 -1.99 -0.25 2.67
N VAL A 108 -1.08 -1.14 3.07
CA VAL A 108 -1.26 -2.57 2.91
C VAL A 108 -1.15 -3.20 4.29
N SER A 109 -2.25 -3.81 4.75
CA SER A 109 -2.28 -4.60 5.98
C SER A 109 -2.10 -6.08 5.67
N PHE A 110 -1.36 -6.76 6.55
CA PHE A 110 -1.08 -8.20 6.49
C PHE A 110 -1.87 -8.93 7.59
N GLU A 111 -2.61 -9.97 7.22
CA GLU A 111 -3.46 -10.79 8.11
C GLU A 111 -3.04 -12.26 8.12
#